data_AF-A0A1H4D8C5-F1
#
_entry.id   AF-A0A1H4D8C5-F1
#
_cell.length_a   1.000
_cell.length_b   1.000
_cell.length_c   1.000
_cell.angle_alpha   90.00
_cell.angle_beta   90.00
_cell.angle_gamma   90.00
#
_symmetry.space_group_name_H-M   'P 1'
#
loop_
_entity.id
_entity.type
_entity.pdbx_description
1 polymer ?
#
loop_
_entity_poly.entity_id
_entity_poly.type
_entity_poly.pdbx_seq_one_letter_code
_entity_poly.pdbx_strand_id
1 'polypeptide(L)'
;MLQTFVEFNDFVERDNLNTSSDANKNISGIVYNYLNLPERITVTGKGTVIYIYDASGNKLQKKTVDGVVTTVTTYLGAAVYQNDTLQFFGTQEGRIRP
;
A
#
# COMPACT_ATOMS: atom_id res chain seq x y z
N MET A 1 -33.72 15.79 -17.46
CA MET A 1 -32.89 14.91 -16.63
C MET A 1 -31.88 14.23 -17.54
N LEU A 2 -30.66 14.75 -17.60
CA LEU A 2 -29.50 14.02 -18.10
C LEU A 2 -28.32 14.52 -17.26
N GLN A 3 -27.81 13.65 -16.40
CA GLN A 3 -26.71 13.94 -15.49
C GLN A 3 -25.43 13.65 -16.25
N THR A 4 -24.70 14.69 -16.63
CA THR A 4 -23.37 14.57 -17.24
C THR A 4 -22.45 13.94 -16.21
N PHE A 5 -21.94 12.74 -16.51
CA PHE A 5 -20.88 12.09 -15.75
C PHE A 5 -19.65 13.00 -15.78
N VAL A 6 -19.24 13.53 -14.64
CA VAL A 6 -17.91 14.13 -14.50
C VAL A 6 -16.94 12.95 -14.45
N GLU A 7 -16.21 12.72 -15.54
CA GLU A 7 -15.02 11.89 -15.46
C GLU A 7 -14.05 12.60 -14.50
N PHE A 8 -13.83 11.99 -13.33
CA PHE A 8 -12.74 12.37 -12.43
C PHE A 8 -11.42 12.01 -13.12
N ASN A 9 -11.00 12.82 -14.08
CA ASN A 9 -9.59 12.98 -14.43
C ASN A 9 -8.92 13.76 -13.30
N ASP A 10 -8.87 13.16 -12.11
CA ASP A 10 -8.16 13.75 -10.99
C ASP A 10 -6.71 13.25 -11.00
N PHE A 11 -5.83 14.21 -11.29
CA PHE A 11 -4.41 14.22 -10.95
C PHE A 11 -3.43 13.58 -11.96
N VAL A 12 -3.48 14.04 -13.21
CA VAL A 12 -2.27 14.05 -14.04
C VAL A 12 -1.45 15.30 -13.67
N GLU A 13 -0.21 15.06 -13.28
CA GLU A 13 0.91 16.01 -13.21
C GLU A 13 0.90 17.07 -12.09
N ARG A 14 1.33 16.68 -10.88
CA ARG A 14 2.13 17.58 -10.03
C ARG A 14 3.29 16.83 -9.41
N ASP A 15 4.47 17.20 -9.88
CA ASP A 15 5.80 16.91 -9.37
C ASP A 15 6.27 15.46 -9.40
N ASN A 16 7.49 15.34 -9.90
CA ASN A 16 8.29 14.13 -9.98
C ASN A 16 8.32 13.41 -8.61
N LEU A 17 7.41 12.45 -8.39
CA LEU A 17 7.38 11.61 -7.19
C LEU A 17 8.54 10.61 -7.23
N ASN A 18 9.76 11.13 -7.10
CA ASN A 18 11.04 10.46 -6.89
C ASN A 18 11.08 8.97 -7.27
N THR A 19 10.90 8.67 -8.56
CA THR A 19 10.86 7.30 -9.06
C THR A 19 12.23 6.67 -8.87
N SER A 20 12.37 5.86 -7.82
CA SER A 20 13.62 5.19 -7.48
C SER A 20 13.52 3.72 -7.89
N SER A 21 14.48 3.25 -8.67
CA SER A 21 14.63 1.83 -9.01
C SER A 21 15.78 1.23 -8.22
N ASP A 22 15.64 -0.03 -7.80
CA ASP A 22 16.72 -0.80 -7.16
C ASP A 22 16.87 -2.14 -7.89
N ALA A 23 17.86 -2.20 -8.78
CA ALA A 23 18.12 -3.38 -9.60
C ALA A 23 18.54 -4.60 -8.77
N ASN A 24 19.23 -4.41 -7.63
CA ASN A 24 19.65 -5.51 -6.76
C ASN A 24 18.45 -6.20 -6.10
N LYS A 25 17.32 -5.49 -5.99
CA LYS A 25 16.05 -6.01 -5.45
C LYS A 25 15.00 -6.27 -6.51
N ASN A 26 15.35 -6.15 -7.79
CA ASN A 26 14.42 -6.22 -8.93
C ASN A 26 13.25 -5.22 -8.82
N ILE A 27 13.46 -4.08 -8.17
CA ILE A 27 12.44 -3.03 -8.05
C ILE A 27 12.52 -2.15 -9.28
N SER A 28 11.50 -2.23 -10.14
CA SER A 28 11.40 -1.41 -11.35
C SER A 28 10.86 -0.01 -11.09
N GLY A 29 10.19 0.20 -9.96
CA GLY A 29 9.76 1.53 -9.57
C GLY A 29 9.20 1.60 -8.17
N ILE A 30 9.40 2.75 -7.53
CA ILE A 30 8.76 3.16 -6.29
C ILE A 30 8.08 4.49 -6.55
N VAL A 31 6.78 4.56 -6.25
CA VAL A 31 6.00 5.81 -6.21
C VAL A 31 5.83 6.18 -4.75
N TYR A 32 6.10 7.44 -4.44
CA TYR A 32 5.97 8.00 -3.10
C TYR A 32 4.69 8.84 -2.99
N ASN A 33 4.15 8.98 -1.79
CA ASN A 33 3.05 9.91 -1.53
C ASN A 33 3.56 11.30 -1.11
N TYR A 34 2.64 12.22 -0.78
CA TYR A 34 2.94 13.59 -0.34
C TYR A 34 3.74 13.68 0.98
N LEU A 35 3.82 12.60 1.76
CA LEU A 35 4.65 12.49 2.96
C LEU A 35 6.04 11.90 2.66
N ASN A 36 6.38 11.71 1.38
CA ASN A 36 7.56 10.99 0.92
C ASN A 36 7.64 9.54 1.44
N LEU A 37 6.50 8.89 1.68
CA LEU A 37 6.42 7.47 2.05
C LEU A 37 6.13 6.62 0.81
N PRO A 38 6.71 5.40 0.69
CA PRO A 38 6.41 4.51 -0.44
C PRO A 38 4.92 4.16 -0.50
N GLU A 39 4.23 4.55 -1.57
CA GLU A 39 2.83 4.22 -1.80
C GLU A 39 2.69 2.98 -2.67
N ARG A 40 3.55 2.84 -3.68
CA ARG A 40 3.54 1.72 -4.62
C ARG A 40 4.95 1.28 -4.95
N ILE A 41 5.20 -0.02 -4.85
CA ILE A 41 6.47 -0.65 -5.23
C ILE A 41 6.18 -1.72 -6.27
N THR A 42 6.79 -1.60 -7.44
CA THR A 42 6.69 -2.61 -8.50
C THR A 42 7.98 -3.42 -8.55
N VAL A 43 7.83 -4.75 -8.51
CA VAL A 43 8.93 -5.72 -8.54
C VAL A 43 8.83 -6.51 -9.83
N THR A 44 9.87 -6.41 -10.66
CA THR A 44 9.97 -7.12 -11.94
C THR A 44 9.82 -8.62 -11.73
N GLY A 45 8.90 -9.23 -12.49
CA GLY A 45 8.67 -10.68 -12.46
C GLY A 45 7.96 -11.23 -11.21
N LYS A 46 7.46 -10.36 -10.31
CA LYS A 46 6.67 -10.77 -9.14
C LYS A 46 5.32 -10.06 -9.11
N GLY A 47 5.34 -8.75 -8.93
CA GLY A 47 4.10 -7.99 -8.81
C GLY A 47 4.27 -6.66 -8.10
N THR A 48 3.21 -6.22 -7.44
CA THR A 48 3.14 -4.87 -6.86
C THR A 48 2.75 -4.91 -5.40
N VAL A 49 3.40 -4.08 -4.59
CA VAL A 49 3.03 -3.81 -3.20
C VAL A 49 2.50 -2.40 -3.10
N ILE A 50 1.33 -2.23 -2.50
CA ILE A 50 0.63 -0.95 -2.33
C ILE A 50 0.45 -0.72 -0.83
N TYR A 51 0.69 0.50 -0.38
CA TYR A 51 0.52 0.91 1.01
C TYR A 51 -0.50 2.04 1.11
N ILE A 52 -1.32 2.00 2.16
CA ILE A 52 -2.24 3.07 2.52
C ILE A 52 -1.83 3.57 3.90
N TYR A 53 -1.74 4.89 4.03
CA TYR A 53 -1.34 5.58 5.25
C TYR A 53 -2.44 6.53 5.71
N ASP A 54 -2.46 6.83 7.01
CA ASP A 54 -3.18 8.00 7.52
C ASP A 54 -2.39 9.30 7.25
N ALA A 55 -2.99 10.44 7.59
CA ALA A 55 -2.37 11.75 7.41
C ALA A 55 -1.13 11.98 8.30
N SER A 56 -0.92 11.15 9.32
CA SER A 56 0.26 11.17 10.18
C SER A 56 1.37 10.23 9.70
N GLY A 57 1.14 9.48 8.61
CA GLY A 57 2.09 8.52 8.06
C GLY A 57 2.04 7.13 8.70
N ASN A 58 1.05 6.83 9.54
CA ASN A 58 0.87 5.47 10.06
C ASN A 58 0.28 4.58 8.97
N LYS A 59 0.81 3.37 8.84
CA LYS A 59 0.31 2.40 7.84
C LYS A 59 -1.02 1.82 8.29
N LEU A 60 -2.05 2.00 7.47
CA LEU A 60 -3.38 1.43 7.66
C LEU A 60 -3.54 0.12 6.89
N GLN A 61 -2.91 0.01 5.71
CA GLN A 61 -3.03 -1.17 4.86
C GLN A 61 -1.76 -1.46 4.07
N LYS A 62 -1.53 -2.74 3.81
CA LYS A 62 -0.61 -3.24 2.78
C LYS A 62 -1.38 -4.19 1.87
N LYS A 63 -1.37 -3.95 0.57
CA LYS A 63 -1.89 -4.86 -0.45
C LYS A 63 -0.73 -5.38 -1.29
N THR A 64 -0.56 -6.70 -1.34
CA THR A 64 0.35 -7.35 -2.29
C THR A 64 -0.47 -7.98 -3.40
N VAL A 65 -0.09 -7.71 -4.65
CA VAL A 65 -0.61 -8.39 -5.84
C VAL A 65 0.55 -9.13 -6.48
N ASP A 66 0.48 -10.46 -6.49
CA ASP A 66 1.49 -11.36 -7.05
C ASP A 66 0.78 -12.30 -8.05
N GLY A 67 0.91 -11.99 -9.34
CA GLY A 67 0.10 -12.60 -10.40
C GLY A 67 -1.41 -12.43 -10.14
N VAL A 68 -2.12 -13.54 -9.96
CA VAL A 68 -3.56 -13.57 -9.64
C VAL A 68 -3.85 -13.54 -8.14
N VAL A 69 -2.83 -13.70 -7.29
CA VAL A 69 -2.99 -13.75 -5.84
C VAL A 69 -2.92 -12.34 -5.28
N THR A 70 -3.99 -11.93 -4.60
CA THR A 70 -4.04 -10.70 -3.83
C THR A 70 -4.06 -11.01 -2.34
N THR A 71 -3.18 -10.39 -1.58
CA THR A 71 -3.18 -10.45 -0.11
C THR A 71 -3.31 -9.04 0.44
N VAL A 72 -4.27 -8.83 1.32
CA VAL A 72 -4.50 -7.56 2.01
C VAL A 72 -4.16 -7.74 3.48
N THR A 73 -3.26 -6.90 4.00
CA THR A 73 -2.97 -6.80 5.43
C THR A 73 -3.50 -5.47 5.94
N THR A 74 -4.42 -5.52 6.91
CA THR A 74 -5.02 -4.33 7.53
C THR A 74 -4.45 -4.16 8.94
N TYR A 75 -4.06 -2.94 9.27
CA TYR A 75 -3.49 -2.57 10.56
C TYR A 75 -4.50 -1.68 11.30
N LEU A 76 -4.98 -2.16 12.45
CA LEU A 76 -5.95 -1.44 13.30
C LEU A 76 -5.41 -1.39 14.73
N GLY A 77 -4.67 -0.32 15.03
CA GLY A 77 -3.94 -0.21 16.30
C GLY A 77 -2.97 -1.38 16.46
N ALA A 78 -3.14 -2.16 17.53
CA ALA A 78 -2.33 -3.35 17.79
C ALA A 78 -2.77 -4.59 16.98
N ALA A 79 -3.94 -4.56 16.34
CA ALA A 79 -4.50 -5.69 15.62
C ALA A 79 -3.99 -5.74 14.18
N VAL A 80 -3.61 -6.93 13.73
CA VAL A 80 -3.21 -7.18 12.34
C VAL A 80 -4.11 -8.25 11.74
N TYR A 81 -4.72 -7.92 10.61
CA TYR A 81 -5.59 -8.80 9.84
C TYR A 81 -4.94 -9.12 8.51
N GLN A 82 -5.09 -10.36 8.04
CA GLN A 82 -4.76 -10.77 6.67
C GLN A 82 -6.03 -11.29 6.02
N ASN A 83 -6.43 -10.70 4.90
CA ASN A 83 -7.66 -11.04 4.19
C ASN A 83 -8.86 -11.12 5.15
N ASP A 84 -9.04 -10.05 5.93
CA ASP A 84 -10.05 -9.89 6.98
C ASP A 84 -10.03 -10.93 8.12
N THR A 85 -9.02 -11.81 8.15
CA THR A 85 -8.79 -12.77 9.22
C THR A 85 -7.75 -12.24 10.19
N LEU A 86 -8.11 -12.12 11.47
CA LEU A 86 -7.19 -11.72 12.53
C LEU A 86 -5.98 -12.66 12.55
N GLN A 87 -4.77 -12.10 12.56
CA GLN A 87 -3.53 -12.85 12.66
C GLN A 87 -2.93 -12.77 14.05
N PHE A 88 -2.90 -11.56 14.62
CA PHE A 88 -2.43 -11.33 15.99
C PHE A 88 -2.84 -9.96 16.51
N PHE A 89 -2.75 -9.81 17.83
CA PHE A 89 -2.71 -8.53 18.53
C PHE A 89 -1.32 -8.32 19.13
N GLY A 90 -0.69 -7.18 18.88
CA GLY A 90 0.56 -6.78 19.51
C GLY A 90 0.35 -6.28 20.94
N THR A 91 1.30 -6.56 21.83
CA THR A 91 1.39 -5.98 23.17
C THR A 91 2.79 -5.41 23.39
N GLN A 92 3.05 -4.77 24.53
CA GLN A 92 4.40 -4.27 24.85
C GLN A 92 5.40 -5.42 25.02
N GLU A 93 4.91 -6.60 25.43
CA GLU A 93 5.69 -7.79 25.76
C GLU A 93 5.72 -8.83 24.62
N GLY A 94 4.97 -8.62 23.53
CA GLY A 94 4.95 -9.56 22.41
C GLY A 94 3.67 -9.51 21.60
N ARG A 95 3.06 -10.68 21.40
CA ARG A 95 1.82 -10.80 20.61
C ARG A 95 0.96 -11.98 21.05
N ILE A 96 -0.35 -11.80 20.94
CA ILE A 96 -1.38 -12.82 21.13
C ILE A 96 -1.86 -13.25 19.74
N ARG A 97 -2.05 -14.56 19.52
CA ARG A 97 -2.58 -15.13 18.28
C ARG A 97 -3.93 -15.83 18.53
N PRO A 98 -4.83 -15.89 17.54
CA PRO A 98 -6.03 -16.71 17.59
C PRO A 98 -5.73 -18.20 17.72
#